data_AF-A0A7S0NRY7-F1
#
_entry.id   AF-A0A7S0NRY7-F1
#
_cell.length_a   1.000
_cell.length_b   1.000
_cell.length_c   1.000
_cell.angle_alpha   90.00
_cell.angle_beta   90.00
_cell.angle_gamma   90.00
#
_symmetry.space_group_name_H-M   'P 1'
#
loop_
_entity.id
_entity.type
_entity.pdbx_description
1 polymer ?
#
loop_
_entity_poly.entity_id
_entity_poly.type
_entity_poly.pdbx_seq_one_letter_code
_entity_poly.pdbx_strand_id
1 'polypeptide(L)'
;GFTGQLLLITMLIIYSGAHEKVKRSHYETFWYTHHAFIVWFILLLFHGKFWKYWCIPALVPYTIDRLYRIFHRGKQPFALARIYFWGKAGKPDVITLEFDNTEKTTKPMDYMEGHYLYLRCPAVEGNAYAPLKEWHPFTISSAPDEPVLQVNIRVMPTACAWTNKVARYLQL
;
A
#
# COMPACT_ATOMS: atom_id res chain seq x y z
N GLY A 1 19.83 26.31 -16.72
CA GLY A 1 18.68 27.23 -16.67
C GLY A 1 17.85 27.00 -15.43
N PHE A 2 16.95 27.93 -15.10
CA PHE A 2 16.15 27.92 -13.85
C PHE A 2 15.36 26.61 -13.63
N THR A 3 14.71 26.08 -14.67
CA THR A 3 13.99 24.80 -14.60
C THR A 3 14.89 23.62 -14.23
N GLY A 4 16.18 23.66 -14.58
CA GLY A 4 17.16 22.63 -14.21
C GLY A 4 17.54 22.68 -12.73
N GLN A 5 17.61 23.87 -12.12
CA GLN A 5 17.84 24.02 -10.68
C GLN A 5 16.65 23.48 -9.88
N LEU A 6 15.42 23.78 -10.33
CA LEU A 6 14.21 23.22 -9.72
C LEU A 6 14.15 21.69 -9.83
N LEU A 7 14.54 21.13 -10.98
CA LEU A 7 14.66 19.68 -11.16
C LEU A 7 15.68 19.07 -10.20
N LEU A 8 16.83 19.70 -10.00
CA LEU A 8 17.85 19.22 -9.07
C LEU A 8 17.34 19.23 -7.62
N ILE A 9 16.70 20.33 -7.19
CA ILE A 9 16.16 20.47 -5.83
C ILE A 9 15.07 19.42 -5.58
N THR A 10 14.12 19.29 -6.50
CA THR A 10 13.04 18.28 -6.39
C THR A 10 13.61 16.86 -6.38
N MET A 11 14.64 16.58 -7.17
CA MET A 11 15.34 15.30 -7.14
C MET A 11 15.98 15.02 -5.77
N LEU A 12 16.69 15.98 -5.18
CA LEU A 12 17.31 15.83 -3.86
C LEU A 12 16.27 15.52 -2.76
N ILE A 13 15.10 16.16 -2.81
CA ILE A 13 13.99 15.88 -1.89
C ILE A 13 13.55 14.41 -2.04
N ILE A 14 13.32 13.94 -3.27
CA ILE A 14 12.90 12.55 -3.54
C ILE A 14 13.95 11.55 -3.02
N TYR A 15 15.23 11.77 -3.31
CA TYR A 15 16.31 10.85 -2.91
C TYR A 15 16.50 10.79 -1.40
N SER A 16 16.39 11.92 -0.69
CA SER A 16 16.54 11.96 0.77
C SER A 16 15.50 11.07 1.49
N GLY A 17 14.23 11.12 1.05
CA GLY A 17 13.17 10.28 1.61
C GLY A 17 13.20 8.83 1.12
N ALA A 18 13.77 8.58 -0.06
CA ALA A 18 13.96 7.24 -0.62
C ALA A 18 15.10 6.45 0.01
N HIS A 19 15.92 7.07 0.87
CA HIS A 19 17.00 6.39 1.58
C HIS A 19 16.46 5.21 2.40
N GLU A 20 17.14 4.06 2.34
CA GLU A 20 16.62 2.78 2.86
C GLU A 20 16.21 2.85 4.33
N LYS A 21 17.02 3.50 5.17
CA LYS A 21 16.70 3.71 6.59
C LYS A 21 15.40 4.48 6.78
N VAL A 22 15.16 5.53 5.98
CA VAL A 22 13.95 6.36 6.07
C VAL A 22 12.74 5.57 5.59
N LYS A 23 12.82 4.96 4.40
CA LYS A 23 11.73 4.16 3.83
C LYS A 23 11.27 3.01 4.74
N ARG A 24 12.19 2.36 5.47
CA ARG A 24 11.88 1.25 6.38
C ARG A 24 11.30 1.70 7.73
N SER A 25 11.64 2.90 8.19
CA SER A 25 11.25 3.40 9.52
C SER A 25 10.08 4.38 9.48
N HIS A 26 10.02 5.22 8.44
CA HIS A 26 9.09 6.32 8.25
C HIS A 26 8.51 6.28 6.84
N TYR A 27 7.64 5.29 6.61
CA TYR A 27 7.03 5.07 5.29
C TYR A 27 6.24 6.29 4.79
N GLU A 28 5.56 7.02 5.69
CA GLU A 28 4.80 8.23 5.36
C GLU A 28 5.72 9.33 4.78
N THR A 29 6.85 9.62 5.43
CA THR A 29 7.84 10.58 4.94
C THR A 29 8.38 10.18 3.56
N PHE A 30 8.71 8.89 3.39
CA PHE A 30 9.08 8.35 2.09
C PHE A 30 7.98 8.61 1.07
N TRP A 31 6.73 8.29 1.38
CA TRP A 31 5.62 8.43 0.45
C TRP A 31 5.44 9.88 -0.02
N TYR A 32 5.42 10.85 0.90
CA TYR A 32 5.22 12.27 0.56
C TYR A 32 6.36 12.83 -0.29
N THR A 33 7.60 12.61 0.14
CA THR A 33 8.78 13.08 -0.59
C THR A 33 8.89 12.40 -1.96
N HIS A 34 8.54 11.11 -2.07
CA HIS A 34 8.59 10.40 -3.34
C HIS A 34 7.57 10.93 -4.34
N HIS A 35 6.34 11.27 -3.91
CA HIS A 35 5.30 11.83 -4.80
C HIS A 35 5.65 13.21 -5.39
N ALA A 36 6.70 13.86 -4.91
CA ALA A 36 7.30 15.00 -5.60
C ALA A 36 7.78 14.64 -7.04
N PHE A 37 7.84 13.35 -7.41
CA PHE A 37 8.03 12.91 -8.80
C PHE A 37 7.03 13.56 -9.76
N ILE A 38 5.79 13.85 -9.32
CA ILE A 38 4.79 14.52 -10.17
C ILE A 38 5.28 15.90 -10.59
N VAL A 39 5.74 16.70 -9.61
CA VAL A 39 6.33 18.03 -9.85
C VAL A 39 7.57 17.90 -10.72
N TRP A 40 8.42 16.91 -10.44
CA TRP A 40 9.65 16.66 -11.20
C TRP A 40 9.37 16.36 -12.68
N PHE A 41 8.42 15.48 -13.00
CA PHE A 41 8.06 15.18 -14.40
C PHE A 41 7.42 16.37 -15.12
N ILE A 42 6.59 17.17 -14.42
CA ILE A 42 6.04 18.41 -14.99
C ILE A 42 7.19 19.35 -15.36
N LEU A 43 8.12 19.61 -14.44
CA LEU A 43 9.30 20.44 -14.70
C LEU A 43 10.15 19.89 -15.85
N LEU A 44 10.30 18.57 -15.95
CA LEU A 44 11.09 17.92 -16.99
C LEU A 44 10.48 18.14 -18.38
N LEU A 45 9.15 18.07 -18.51
CA LEU A 45 8.43 18.35 -19.76
C LEU A 45 8.65 19.78 -20.26
N PHE A 46 8.84 20.75 -19.36
CA PHE A 46 9.15 22.15 -19.69
C PHE A 46 10.64 22.44 -19.80
N HIS A 47 11.53 21.56 -19.33
CA HIS A 47 12.98 21.81 -19.32
C HIS A 47 13.61 21.70 -20.70
N GLY A 48 13.15 20.77 -21.55
CA GLY A 48 13.66 20.61 -22.91
C GLY A 48 12.73 19.82 -23.82
N LYS A 49 12.68 20.18 -25.12
CA LYS A 49 11.79 19.54 -26.10
C LYS A 49 12.05 18.03 -26.24
N PHE A 50 13.30 17.62 -26.12
CA PHE A 50 13.71 16.21 -26.22
C PHE A 50 13.01 15.31 -25.19
N TRP A 51 12.85 15.79 -23.95
CA TRP A 51 12.27 15.00 -22.86
C TRP A 51 10.80 14.67 -23.07
N LYS A 52 10.07 15.47 -23.86
CA LYS A 52 8.66 15.21 -24.19
C LYS A 52 8.50 13.88 -24.93
N TYR A 53 9.40 13.59 -25.86
CA TYR A 53 9.35 12.36 -26.66
C TYR A 53 9.59 11.10 -25.83
N TRP A 54 10.34 11.19 -24.74
CA TRP A 54 10.60 10.07 -23.84
C TRP A 54 9.59 9.96 -22.70
N CYS A 55 9.14 11.09 -22.15
CA CYS A 55 8.23 11.09 -21.00
C CYS A 55 6.81 10.71 -21.39
N ILE A 56 6.28 11.23 -22.51
CA ILE A 56 4.87 11.01 -22.88
C ILE A 56 4.56 9.51 -23.10
N PRO A 57 5.39 8.74 -23.84
CA PRO A 57 5.14 7.30 -24.01
C PRO A 57 5.20 6.49 -22.71
N ALA A 58 5.89 6.97 -21.67
CA ALA A 58 5.94 6.30 -20.37
C ALA A 58 4.81 6.74 -19.44
N LEU A 59 4.52 8.05 -19.39
CA LEU A 59 3.53 8.63 -18.49
C LEU A 59 2.10 8.25 -18.89
N VAL A 60 1.78 8.21 -20.19
CA VAL A 60 0.42 7.89 -20.65
C VAL A 60 -0.02 6.49 -20.25
N PRO A 61 0.74 5.40 -20.53
CA PRO A 61 0.37 4.06 -20.08
C PRO A 61 0.32 3.95 -18.55
N TYR A 62 1.26 4.58 -17.84
CA TYR A 62 1.26 4.60 -16.38
C TYR A 62 -0.02 5.25 -15.82
N THR A 63 -0.43 6.40 -16.35
CA THR A 63 -1.65 7.08 -15.92
C THR A 63 -2.89 6.23 -16.22
N ILE A 64 -2.94 5.55 -17.37
CA ILE A 64 -4.04 4.66 -17.73
C ILE A 64 -4.11 3.47 -16.75
N ASP A 65 -3.01 2.76 -16.50
CA ASP A 65 -2.97 1.65 -15.52
C ASP A 65 -3.37 2.14 -14.12
N ARG A 66 -2.86 3.31 -13.70
CA ARG A 66 -3.17 3.88 -12.39
C ARG A 66 -4.66 4.20 -12.25
N LEU A 67 -5.26 4.81 -13.26
CA LEU A 67 -6.70 5.10 -13.28
C LEU A 67 -7.50 3.80 -13.28
N TYR A 68 -7.13 2.82 -14.11
CA TYR A 68 -7.77 1.52 -14.15
C TYR A 68 -7.80 0.86 -12.77
N ARG A 69 -6.67 0.83 -12.05
CA ARG A 69 -6.58 0.30 -10.68
C ARG A 69 -7.42 1.07 -9.67
N ILE A 70 -7.53 2.39 -9.80
CA ILE A 70 -8.35 3.22 -8.90
C ILE A 70 -9.84 2.93 -9.12
N PHE A 71 -10.28 2.81 -10.38
CA PHE A 71 -11.67 2.55 -10.72
C PHE A 71 -12.12 1.13 -10.42
N HIS A 72 -11.25 0.14 -10.64
CA HIS A 72 -11.55 -1.29 -10.42
C HIS A 72 -11.24 -1.78 -9.01
N ARG A 73 -10.87 -0.87 -8.09
CA ARG A 73 -10.59 -1.27 -6.71
C ARG A 73 -11.88 -1.67 -5.99
N GLY A 74 -11.90 -2.90 -5.47
CA GLY A 74 -12.95 -3.34 -4.56
C GLY A 74 -13.09 -2.40 -3.35
N LYS A 75 -14.31 -1.95 -3.07
CA LYS A 75 -14.64 -1.11 -1.91
C LYS A 75 -15.44 -1.88 -0.84
N GLN A 76 -15.70 -3.16 -1.07
CA GLN A 76 -16.52 -3.96 -0.19
C GLN A 76 -15.76 -4.24 1.12
N PRO A 77 -16.33 -3.89 2.28
CA PRO A 77 -15.78 -4.33 3.56
C PRO A 77 -16.02 -5.84 3.72
N PHE A 78 -15.07 -6.54 4.33
CA PHE A 78 -15.18 -7.95 4.66
C PHE A 78 -15.29 -8.10 6.17
N ALA A 79 -16.20 -8.96 6.63
CA ALA A 79 -16.37 -9.26 8.04
C ALA A 79 -15.21 -10.15 8.51
N LEU A 80 -14.48 -9.69 9.53
CA LEU A 80 -13.42 -10.46 10.18
C LEU A 80 -14.06 -11.48 11.13
N ALA A 81 -13.90 -12.77 10.83
CA ALA A 81 -14.50 -13.85 11.61
C ALA A 81 -13.61 -14.27 12.78
N ARG A 82 -12.33 -14.52 12.51
CA ARG A 82 -11.37 -15.02 13.51
C ARG A 82 -9.98 -14.42 13.32
N ILE A 83 -9.26 -14.36 14.44
CA ILE A 83 -7.91 -13.80 14.53
C ILE A 83 -7.05 -14.75 15.35
N TYR A 84 -5.87 -15.10 14.83
CA TYR A 84 -4.88 -15.88 15.56
C TYR A 84 -3.56 -15.10 15.65
N PHE A 85 -2.96 -15.13 16.84
CA PHE A 85 -1.68 -14.50 17.12
C PHE A 85 -0.62 -15.57 17.34
N TRP A 86 0.45 -15.53 16.56
CA TRP A 86 1.57 -16.46 16.66
C TRP A 86 2.81 -15.72 17.16
N GLY A 87 3.54 -16.31 18.11
CA GLY A 87 4.77 -15.75 18.67
C GLY A 87 4.67 -15.48 20.18
N LYS A 88 5.37 -14.45 20.65
CA LYS A 88 5.43 -14.11 22.08
C LYS A 88 4.17 -13.36 22.52
N ALA A 89 3.76 -13.58 23.77
CA ALA A 89 2.67 -12.82 24.39
C ALA A 89 2.94 -11.31 24.30
N GLY A 90 1.96 -10.55 23.79
CA GLY A 90 2.07 -9.09 23.57
C GLY A 90 2.98 -8.65 22.42
N LYS A 91 3.66 -9.57 21.73
CA LYS A 91 4.52 -9.26 20.58
C LYS A 91 4.48 -10.41 19.56
N PRO A 92 3.39 -10.51 18.77
CA PRO A 92 3.23 -11.57 17.77
C PRO A 92 4.20 -11.33 16.61
N ASP A 93 4.75 -12.42 16.08
CA ASP A 93 5.59 -12.41 14.88
C ASP A 93 4.74 -12.56 13.61
N VAL A 94 3.59 -13.24 13.71
CA VAL A 94 2.62 -13.46 12.63
C VAL A 94 1.20 -13.32 13.16
N ILE A 95 0.32 -12.68 12.38
CA ILE A 95 -1.13 -12.65 12.60
C ILE A 95 -1.83 -13.39 11.46
N THR A 96 -2.79 -14.25 11.82
CA THR A 96 -3.68 -14.90 10.85
C THR A 96 -5.04 -14.25 10.96
N LEU A 97 -5.55 -13.75 9.83
CA LEU A 97 -6.88 -13.15 9.73
C LEU A 97 -7.75 -14.07 8.89
N GLU A 98 -8.87 -14.52 9.44
CA GLU A 98 -9.91 -15.24 8.73
C GLU A 98 -11.10 -14.31 8.53
N PHE A 99 -11.44 -14.05 7.27
CA PHE A 99 -12.66 -13.35 6.89
C PHE A 99 -13.74 -14.36 6.52
N ASP A 100 -14.99 -14.03 6.81
CA ASP A 100 -16.10 -14.86 6.36
C ASP A 100 -16.26 -14.74 4.84
N ASN A 101 -16.22 -15.87 4.14
CA ASN A 101 -16.37 -15.97 2.69
C ASN A 101 -17.66 -16.71 2.29
N THR A 102 -18.63 -16.80 3.21
CA THR A 102 -19.92 -17.41 2.93
C THR A 102 -20.92 -16.39 2.38
N GLU A 103 -21.77 -16.83 1.44
CA GLU A 103 -22.86 -16.01 0.85
C GLU A 103 -23.81 -15.40 1.90
N LYS A 104 -23.82 -15.94 3.12
CA LYS A 104 -24.67 -15.48 4.21
C LYS A 104 -24.28 -14.11 4.75
N THR A 105 -22.99 -13.75 4.70
CA THR A 105 -22.50 -12.48 5.26
C THR A 105 -21.91 -11.57 4.19
N THR A 106 -21.19 -12.13 3.21
CA THR A 106 -20.55 -11.37 2.13
C THR A 106 -20.64 -12.15 0.82
N LYS A 107 -20.67 -11.44 -0.32
CA LYS A 107 -20.52 -12.11 -1.62
C LYS A 107 -19.18 -12.85 -1.64
N PRO A 108 -19.14 -14.17 -1.89
CA PRO A 108 -17.88 -14.92 -1.93
C PRO A 108 -16.92 -14.29 -2.92
N MET A 109 -15.67 -14.15 -2.51
CA MET A 109 -14.61 -13.70 -3.40
C MET A 109 -14.27 -14.85 -4.34
N ASP A 110 -14.32 -14.57 -5.65
CA ASP A 110 -13.82 -15.49 -6.66
C ASP A 110 -12.30 -15.34 -6.76
N TYR A 111 -11.56 -16.39 -6.40
CA TYR A 111 -10.10 -16.43 -6.43
C TYR A 111 -9.57 -17.82 -6.76
N MET A 112 -8.31 -17.88 -7.22
CA MET A 112 -7.59 -19.12 -7.46
C MET A 112 -6.44 -19.25 -6.47
N GLU A 113 -5.93 -20.48 -6.32
CA GLU A 113 -4.73 -20.75 -5.54
C GLU A 113 -3.55 -19.87 -5.98
N GLY A 114 -2.83 -19.30 -5.01
CA GLY A 114 -1.71 -18.40 -5.27
C GLY A 114 -2.11 -16.96 -5.62
N HIS A 115 -3.40 -16.64 -5.71
CA HIS A 115 -3.84 -15.24 -5.78
C HIS A 115 -3.53 -14.50 -4.46
N TYR A 116 -3.41 -13.18 -4.60
CA TYR A 116 -3.25 -12.28 -3.47
C TYR A 116 -4.35 -11.22 -3.52
N LEU A 117 -4.67 -10.69 -2.35
CA LEU A 117 -5.62 -9.60 -2.19
C LEU A 117 -4.92 -8.39 -1.60
N TYR A 118 -5.57 -7.23 -1.68
CA TYR A 118 -5.10 -6.03 -1.00
C TYR A 118 -5.98 -5.78 0.22
N LEU A 119 -5.37 -5.69 1.41
CA LEU A 119 -6.06 -5.30 2.63
C LEU A 119 -5.81 -3.84 2.98
N ARG A 120 -6.86 -3.25 3.53
CA ARG A 120 -6.85 -1.93 4.15
C ARG A 120 -7.52 -2.04 5.51
N CYS A 121 -6.93 -1.41 6.52
CA CYS A 121 -7.49 -1.34 7.87
C CYS A 121 -7.77 0.14 8.21
N PRO A 122 -9.03 0.60 8.07
CA PRO A 122 -9.38 2.01 8.31
C PRO A 122 -9.11 2.49 9.74
N ALA A 123 -9.13 1.60 10.74
CA ALA A 123 -8.90 1.95 12.14
C ALA A 123 -7.43 2.25 12.47
N VAL A 124 -6.51 1.83 11.61
CA VAL A 124 -5.06 1.94 11.79
C VAL A 124 -4.45 3.02 10.90
N GLU A 125 -5.22 3.49 9.91
CA GLU A 125 -4.91 4.74 9.23
C GLU A 125 -4.87 5.84 10.31
N GLY A 126 -3.72 6.49 10.46
CA GLY A 126 -3.51 7.49 11.51
C GLY A 126 -4.55 8.62 11.42
N ASN A 127 -4.75 9.33 12.55
CA ASN A 127 -5.45 10.63 12.75
C ASN A 127 -6.06 11.25 11.48
N ALA A 128 -7.28 11.81 11.56
CA ALA A 128 -8.02 12.61 10.56
C ALA A 128 -7.23 13.46 9.52
N TYR A 129 -5.95 13.75 9.75
CA TYR A 129 -4.99 14.40 8.85
C TYR A 129 -4.06 13.48 8.05
N ALA A 130 -4.10 12.15 8.18
CA ALA A 130 -3.38 11.22 7.31
C ALA A 130 -4.24 10.88 6.08
N PRO A 131 -3.99 11.47 4.90
CA PRO A 131 -4.86 11.38 3.73
C PRO A 131 -4.71 10.06 2.96
N LEU A 132 -3.82 9.16 3.41
CA LEU A 132 -3.40 8.01 2.63
C LEU A 132 -4.13 6.76 3.04
N LYS A 133 -4.98 6.30 2.14
CA LYS A 133 -5.55 4.95 2.20
C LYS A 133 -4.44 3.97 1.88
N GLU A 134 -3.87 3.34 2.90
CA GLU A 134 -2.81 2.35 2.72
C GLU A 134 -3.42 1.00 2.39
N TRP A 135 -2.93 0.38 1.31
CA TRP A 135 -3.35 -0.94 0.90
C TRP A 135 -2.14 -1.81 0.72
N HIS A 136 -2.15 -2.95 1.39
CA HIS A 136 -1.03 -3.86 1.47
C HIS A 136 -1.41 -5.20 0.85
N PRO A 137 -0.61 -5.73 -0.09
CA PRO A 137 -0.90 -7.01 -0.72
C PRO A 137 -0.56 -8.16 0.23
N PHE A 138 -1.45 -9.14 0.31
CA PHE A 138 -1.25 -10.39 1.05
C PHE A 138 -1.75 -11.58 0.25
N THR A 139 -0.95 -12.64 0.22
CA THR A 139 -1.31 -13.90 -0.41
C THR A 139 -2.47 -14.54 0.35
N ILE A 140 -3.43 -15.07 -0.40
CA ILE A 140 -4.53 -15.85 0.16
C ILE A 140 -3.98 -17.22 0.53
N SER A 141 -4.15 -17.61 1.79
CA SER A 141 -3.68 -18.89 2.32
C SER A 141 -4.75 -19.98 2.28
N SER A 142 -6.03 -19.61 2.22
CA SER A 142 -7.17 -20.53 2.15
C SER A 142 -7.39 -21.05 0.74
N ALA A 143 -7.99 -22.23 0.63
CA ALA A 143 -8.41 -22.77 -0.66
C ALA A 143 -9.70 -22.07 -1.16
N PRO A 144 -9.98 -22.01 -2.48
CA PRO A 144 -11.16 -21.31 -3.02
C PRO A 144 -12.52 -21.87 -2.57
N ASP A 145 -12.57 -23.14 -2.18
CA ASP A 145 -13.74 -23.87 -1.71
C ASP A 145 -13.98 -23.74 -0.20
N GLU A 146 -13.03 -23.16 0.53
CA GLU A 146 -13.17 -22.95 1.97
C GLU A 146 -14.18 -21.82 2.27
N PRO A 147 -15.03 -21.98 3.32
CA PRO A 147 -16.00 -20.97 3.70
C PRO A 147 -15.37 -19.73 4.34
N VAL A 148 -14.04 -19.71 4.51
CA VAL A 148 -13.27 -18.61 5.09
C VAL A 148 -12.18 -18.18 4.13
N LEU A 149 -11.93 -16.87 4.08
CA LEU A 149 -10.81 -16.29 3.36
C LEU A 149 -9.70 -15.98 4.36
N GLN A 150 -8.61 -16.73 4.29
CA GLN A 150 -7.51 -16.63 5.25
C GLN A 150 -6.30 -15.90 4.65
N VAL A 151 -5.70 -15.01 5.44
CA VAL A 151 -4.36 -14.45 5.15
C VAL A 151 -3.45 -14.56 6.36
N ASN A 152 -2.17 -14.84 6.09
CA ASN A 152 -1.12 -14.87 7.11
C ASN A 152 -0.18 -13.68 6.91
N ILE A 153 -0.14 -12.77 7.88
CA ILE A 153 0.59 -11.51 7.80
C ILE A 153 1.75 -11.54 8.79
N ARG A 154 2.97 -11.37 8.29
CA ARG A 154 4.14 -11.17 9.15
C ARG A 154 4.09 -9.79 9.79
N VAL A 155 4.29 -9.74 11.10
CA VAL A 155 4.34 -8.49 11.86
C VAL A 155 5.74 -7.91 11.81
N MET A 156 5.88 -6.75 11.20
CA MET A 156 7.16 -6.03 11.21
C MET A 156 7.48 -5.47 12.61
N PRO A 157 8.75 -5.49 13.03
CA PRO A 157 9.15 -5.07 14.38
C PRO A 157 9.08 -3.54 14.58
N THR A 158 9.07 -2.77 13.50
CA THR A 158 9.02 -1.30 13.54
C THR A 158 7.64 -0.82 14.00
N ALA A 159 7.57 0.01 15.03
CA ALA A 159 6.31 0.54 15.57
C ALA A 159 5.49 1.34 14.54
N CYS A 160 6.16 1.99 13.59
CA CYS A 160 5.52 2.76 12.52
C CYS A 160 5.01 1.89 11.37
N ALA A 161 5.40 0.61 11.30
CA ALA A 161 4.97 -0.26 10.21
C ALA A 161 3.46 -0.57 10.32
N TRP A 162 2.78 -0.53 9.18
CA TRP A 162 1.34 -0.80 9.10
C TRP A 162 0.94 -2.11 9.78
N THR A 163 1.68 -3.20 9.50
CA THR A 163 1.41 -4.52 10.10
C THR A 163 1.52 -4.53 11.62
N ASN A 164 2.43 -3.72 12.20
CA ASN A 164 2.59 -3.61 13.64
C ASN A 164 1.40 -2.86 14.27
N LYS A 165 1.00 -1.76 13.64
CA LYS A 165 -0.16 -0.97 14.07
C LYS A 165 -1.45 -1.81 14.00
N VAL A 166 -1.64 -2.62 12.95
CA VAL A 166 -2.78 -3.57 12.84
C VAL A 166 -2.73 -4.64 13.92
N ALA A 167 -1.58 -5.28 14.13
CA ALA A 167 -1.44 -6.28 15.18
C ALA A 167 -1.80 -5.71 16.57
N ARG A 168 -1.37 -4.48 16.88
CA ARG A 168 -1.73 -3.79 18.12
C ARG A 168 -3.21 -3.47 18.22
N TYR A 169 -3.82 -2.98 17.14
CA TYR A 169 -5.25 -2.64 17.12
C TYR A 169 -6.13 -3.88 17.37
N LEU A 170 -5.76 -5.03 16.80
CA LEU A 170 -6.51 -6.27 16.95
C LEU A 170 -6.27 -6.98 18.30
N GLN A 171 -5.30 -6.52 19.10
CA GLN A 171 -5.03 -7.03 20.44
C GLN A 171 -5.72 -6.23 21.57
N LEU A 172 -6.30 -5.08 21.23
CA LEU A 172 -7.13 -4.27 22.13
C LEU A 172 -8.52 -4.89 22.27
#